data_AF-A0AAJ2UBW8-F1
#
_entry.id   AF-A0AAJ2UBW8-F1
#
_cell.length_a   1.000
_cell.length_b   1.000
_cell.length_c   1.000
_cell.angle_alpha   90.00
_cell.angle_beta   90.00
_cell.angle_gamma   90.00
#
_symmetry.space_group_name_H-M   'P 1'
#
loop_
_entity.id
_entity.type
_entity.pdbx_description
1 polymer ?
#
loop_
_entity_poly.entity_id
_entity_poly.type
_entity_poly.pdbx_seq_one_letter_code
_entity_poly.pdbx_strand_id
1 'polypeptide(L)'
;MSNKKLLTKILLFYKFPVFFINFSFVILIITLKEQGLDLSTINFHDYLKFISGFTLLQISNNLSPSPGGVGSADLITKLIFKSFFDEANSLNLDIFNFTNRIYTWFLPYLLSAIGILTVWVGEKRVDRYKEIQNTMQENLVLSYKLKKQDSHFFFYALFFWAFVSIGIVIFVFAI
;
A
#
# COMPACT_ATOMS: atom_id res chain seq x y z
N MET A 1 3.18 -27.66 -21.16
CA MET A 1 4.38 -27.06 -20.49
C MET A 1 4.29 -25.54 -20.31
N SER A 2 3.58 -24.78 -21.17
CA SER A 2 3.48 -23.31 -21.10
C SER A 2 2.95 -22.75 -19.76
N ASN A 3 1.87 -23.34 -19.23
CA ASN A 3 1.24 -22.85 -17.99
C ASN A 3 2.12 -23.03 -16.75
N LYS A 4 2.92 -24.12 -16.67
CA LYS A 4 3.87 -24.32 -15.57
C LYS A 4 4.96 -23.27 -15.60
N LYS A 5 5.51 -22.95 -16.77
CA LYS A 5 6.56 -21.94 -16.94
C LYS A 5 6.06 -20.52 -16.64
N LEU A 6 4.82 -20.21 -17.03
CA LEU A 6 4.15 -18.96 -16.70
C LEU A 6 3.90 -18.84 -15.18
N LEU A 7 3.36 -19.88 -14.56
CA LEU A 7 3.13 -19.96 -13.12
C LEU A 7 4.44 -19.76 -12.35
N THR A 8 5.50 -20.46 -12.73
CA THR A 8 6.82 -20.33 -12.12
C THR A 8 7.38 -18.92 -12.29
N LYS A 9 7.19 -18.28 -13.45
CA LYS A 9 7.64 -16.90 -13.69
C LYS A 9 6.86 -15.89 -12.84
N ILE A 10 5.55 -16.05 -12.71
CA ILE A 10 4.72 -15.19 -11.85
C ILE A 10 5.08 -15.38 -10.37
N LEU A 11 5.24 -16.62 -9.93
CA LEU A 11 5.60 -16.93 -8.55
C LEU A 11 7.02 -16.46 -8.20
N LEU A 12 8.02 -16.75 -9.04
CA LEU A 12 9.43 -16.48 -8.74
C LEU A 12 9.89 -15.05 -9.06
N PHE A 13 9.38 -14.40 -10.10
CA PHE A 13 9.87 -13.06 -10.45
C PHE A 13 8.97 -11.94 -9.93
N TYR A 14 7.65 -12.15 -9.89
CA TYR A 14 6.72 -11.09 -9.47
C TYR A 14 6.35 -11.20 -8.00
N LYS A 15 6.07 -12.40 -7.49
CA LYS A 15 5.69 -12.58 -6.09
C LYS A 15 6.87 -12.82 -5.15
N PHE A 16 7.92 -13.54 -5.57
CA PHE A 16 9.05 -13.89 -4.70
C PHE A 16 9.79 -12.67 -4.14
N PRO A 17 10.16 -11.64 -4.92
CA PRO A 17 10.85 -10.48 -4.35
C PRO A 17 9.97 -9.71 -3.35
N VAL A 18 8.66 -9.63 -3.64
CA VAL A 18 7.65 -9.02 -2.75
C VAL A 18 7.43 -9.87 -1.49
N PHE A 19 7.62 -11.19 -1.57
CA PHE A 19 7.57 -12.09 -0.43
C PHE A 19 8.79 -11.92 0.50
N PHE A 20 9.95 -11.55 -0.05
CA PHE A 20 11.16 -11.28 0.74
C PHE A 20 11.17 -9.90 1.39
N ILE A 21 10.47 -8.91 0.81
CA ILE A 21 10.34 -7.57 1.39
C ILE A 21 8.99 -7.49 2.12
N ASN A 22 8.88 -8.20 3.24
CA ASN A 22 7.76 -8.03 4.14
C ASN A 22 8.00 -6.76 4.97
N PHE A 23 7.34 -5.65 4.62
CA PHE A 23 7.43 -4.39 5.37
C PHE A 23 7.11 -4.57 6.86
N SER A 24 6.23 -5.51 7.21
CA SER A 24 5.92 -5.85 8.60
C SER A 24 7.14 -6.42 9.34
N PHE A 25 8.02 -7.16 8.66
CA PHE A 25 9.27 -7.64 9.24
C PHE A 25 10.27 -6.49 9.41
N VAL A 26 10.36 -5.58 8.45
CA VAL A 26 11.18 -4.36 8.59
C VAL A 26 10.72 -3.52 9.79
N ILE A 27 9.41 -3.34 9.94
CA ILE A 27 8.80 -2.65 11.10
C ILE A 27 9.16 -3.38 12.39
N LEU A 28 9.14 -4.72 12.42
CA LEU A 28 9.58 -5.49 13.58
C LEU A 28 11.05 -5.20 13.91
N ILE A 29 11.96 -5.29 12.93
CA ILE A 29 13.39 -5.04 13.14
C ILE A 29 13.65 -3.63 13.67
N ILE A 30 13.01 -2.60 13.11
CA ILE A 30 13.12 -1.23 13.59
C ILE A 30 12.60 -1.12 15.04
N THR A 31 11.44 -1.72 15.33
CA THR A 31 10.85 -1.67 16.67
C THR A 31 11.72 -2.39 17.71
N LEU A 32 12.40 -3.49 17.33
CA LEU A 32 13.34 -4.19 18.21
C LEU A 32 14.65 -3.41 18.39
N LYS A 33 15.14 -2.74 17.33
CA LYS A 33 16.33 -1.87 17.40
C LYS A 33 16.13 -0.70 18.36
N GLU A 34 14.99 -0.03 18.27
CA GLU A 34 14.63 1.09 19.16
C GLU A 34 14.42 0.66 20.62
N GLN A 35 14.21 -0.64 20.87
CA GLN A 35 14.18 -1.22 22.22
C GLN A 35 15.58 -1.48 22.80
N GLY A 36 16.65 -1.23 22.04
CA GLY A 36 18.02 -1.54 22.45
C GLY A 36 18.34 -3.03 22.42
N LEU A 37 17.51 -3.86 21.76
CA LEU A 37 17.81 -5.27 21.56
C LEU A 37 18.92 -5.41 20.52
N ASP A 38 19.88 -6.30 20.81
CA ASP A 38 20.96 -6.58 19.89
C ASP A 38 20.45 -7.35 18.66
N LEU A 39 20.41 -6.66 17.53
CA LEU A 39 19.98 -7.19 16.24
C LEU A 39 20.89 -8.33 15.74
N SER A 40 22.09 -8.50 16.29
CA SER A 40 22.99 -9.62 15.97
C SER A 40 22.39 -10.99 16.31
N THR A 41 21.40 -11.02 17.21
CA THR A 41 20.70 -12.23 17.63
C THR A 41 19.57 -12.65 16.68
N ILE A 42 19.13 -11.74 15.81
CA ILE A 42 18.02 -12.00 14.87
C ILE A 42 18.54 -12.79 13.68
N ASN A 43 18.14 -14.06 13.61
CA ASN A 43 18.58 -14.96 12.56
C ASN A 43 17.49 -15.19 11.51
N PHE A 44 17.87 -15.82 10.39
CA PHE A 44 16.92 -16.24 9.35
C PHE A 44 15.77 -17.12 9.89
N HIS A 45 16.02 -17.86 10.97
CA HIS A 45 14.98 -18.65 11.64
C HIS A 45 13.88 -17.78 12.27
N ASP A 46 14.23 -16.61 12.83
CA ASP A 46 13.26 -15.68 13.41
C ASP A 46 12.46 -14.95 12.33
N TYR A 47 13.09 -14.71 11.17
CA TYR A 47 12.39 -14.28 9.96
C TYR A 47 11.34 -15.30 9.48
N LEU A 48 11.69 -16.60 9.45
CA LEU A 48 10.74 -17.65 9.09
C LEU A 48 9.59 -17.75 10.10
N LYS A 49 9.87 -17.71 11.40
CA LYS A 49 8.84 -17.65 12.45
C LYS A 49 7.91 -16.45 12.25
N PHE A 50 8.48 -15.29 11.95
CA PHE A 50 7.71 -14.07 11.70
C PHE A 50 6.78 -14.22 10.51
N ILE A 51 7.28 -14.72 9.38
CA ILE A 51 6.45 -14.97 8.18
C ILE A 51 5.35 -15.97 8.48
N SER A 52 5.66 -17.06 9.18
CA SER A 52 4.66 -18.06 9.55
C SER A 52 3.58 -17.45 10.44
N GLY A 53 3.96 -16.67 11.46
CA GLY A 53 3.01 -15.96 12.32
C GLY A 53 2.16 -14.94 11.56
N PHE A 54 2.79 -14.16 10.67
CA PHE A 54 2.10 -13.19 9.83
C PHE A 54 1.12 -13.86 8.85
N THR A 55 1.49 -15.01 8.30
CA THR A 55 0.62 -15.78 7.39
C THR A 55 -0.58 -16.37 8.15
N LEU A 56 -0.36 -16.90 9.36
CA LEU A 56 -1.43 -17.37 10.24
C LEU A 56 -2.39 -16.23 10.59
N LEU A 57 -1.87 -15.03 10.84
CA LEU A 57 -2.67 -13.84 11.06
C LEU A 57 -3.55 -13.50 9.87
N GLN A 58 -3.00 -13.49 8.65
CA GLN A 58 -3.77 -13.21 7.44
C GLN A 58 -4.86 -14.26 7.20
N ILE A 59 -4.54 -15.54 7.35
CA ILE A 59 -5.51 -16.64 7.20
C ILE A 59 -6.61 -16.50 8.24
N SER A 60 -6.27 -16.28 9.51
CA SER A 60 -7.25 -16.15 10.58
C SER A 60 -8.17 -14.94 10.38
N ASN A 61 -7.62 -13.83 9.89
CA ASN A 61 -8.41 -12.64 9.61
C ASN A 61 -9.34 -12.82 8.39
N ASN A 62 -8.92 -13.56 7.37
CA ASN A 62 -9.75 -13.89 6.20
C ASN A 62 -10.84 -14.94 6.51
N LEU A 63 -10.62 -15.79 7.53
CA LEU A 63 -11.60 -16.76 8.00
C LEU A 63 -12.61 -16.14 8.98
N SER A 64 -12.31 -14.96 9.54
CA SER A 64 -13.22 -14.22 10.41
C SER A 64 -14.34 -13.58 9.56
N PRO A 65 -15.62 -13.95 9.77
CA PRO A 65 -16.74 -13.36 9.02
C PRO A 65 -17.10 -11.93 9.46
N SER A 66 -16.35 -11.32 10.40
CA SER A 66 -16.67 -9.97 10.88
C SER A 66 -16.21 -8.90 9.88
N PRO A 67 -17.09 -7.98 9.45
CA PRO A 67 -16.70 -6.89 8.57
C PRO A 67 -15.63 -6.03 9.25
N GLY A 68 -14.48 -5.95 8.61
CA GLY A 68 -13.34 -5.14 9.06
C GLY A 68 -12.25 -5.92 9.82
N GLY A 69 -12.53 -7.05 10.48
CA GLY A 69 -11.51 -7.94 11.08
C GLY A 69 -10.51 -7.31 12.09
N VAL A 70 -10.56 -5.99 12.29
CA VAL A 70 -9.54 -5.19 12.94
C VAL A 70 -9.49 -5.44 14.45
N GLY A 71 -10.59 -5.82 15.09
CA GLY A 71 -10.58 -6.19 16.51
C GLY A 71 -9.94 -7.56 16.73
N SER A 72 -10.42 -8.59 16.01
CA SER A 72 -9.92 -9.96 16.10
C SER A 72 -8.45 -10.06 15.66
N ALA A 73 -8.08 -9.38 14.58
CA ALA A 73 -6.69 -9.29 14.15
C ALA A 73 -5.79 -8.62 15.20
N ASP A 74 -6.31 -7.73 16.06
CA ASP A 74 -5.50 -7.03 17.07
C ASP A 74 -5.03 -8.00 18.14
N LEU A 75 -5.99 -8.76 18.65
CA LEU A 75 -5.75 -9.80 19.65
C LEU A 75 -4.85 -10.90 19.07
N ILE A 76 -5.06 -11.28 17.81
CA ILE A 76 -4.27 -12.31 17.15
C ILE A 76 -2.84 -11.83 16.85
N THR A 77 -2.64 -10.57 16.42
CA THR A 77 -1.29 -9.99 16.29
C THR A 77 -0.56 -10.05 17.62
N LYS A 78 -1.22 -9.59 18.70
CA LYS A 78 -0.60 -9.57 20.02
C LYS A 78 -0.26 -10.97 20.50
N LEU A 79 -1.14 -11.96 20.30
CA LEU A 79 -0.90 -13.35 20.68
C LEU A 79 0.26 -14.00 19.91
N ILE A 80 0.30 -13.82 18.59
CA ILE A 80 1.31 -14.44 17.72
C ILE A 80 2.69 -13.81 17.94
N PHE A 81 2.74 -12.49 18.12
CA PHE A 81 4.00 -11.77 18.23
C PHE A 81 4.45 -11.52 19.66
N LYS A 82 3.66 -11.89 20.69
CA LYS A 82 4.05 -11.76 22.10
C LYS A 82 5.44 -12.34 22.38
N SER A 83 5.80 -13.46 21.74
CA SER A 83 7.11 -14.10 21.95
C SER A 83 8.32 -13.30 21.48
N PHE A 84 8.10 -12.24 20.69
CA PHE A 84 9.16 -11.35 20.21
C PHE A 84 9.36 -10.11 21.09
N PHE A 85 8.52 -9.90 22.11
CA PHE A 85 8.57 -8.75 23.00
C PHE A 85 8.57 -9.21 24.46
N ASP A 86 9.45 -8.63 25.29
CA ASP A 86 9.45 -8.92 26.73
C ASP A 86 8.14 -8.45 27.39
N GLU A 87 7.66 -9.17 28.42
CA GLU A 87 6.39 -8.86 29.09
C GLU A 87 6.37 -7.46 29.75
N ALA A 88 7.55 -6.90 30.06
CA ALA A 88 7.71 -5.54 30.57
C ALA A 88 7.42 -4.45 29.52
N ASN A 89 7.40 -4.79 28.23
CA ASN A 89 7.34 -3.85 27.09
C ASN A 89 6.05 -3.98 26.26
N SER A 90 4.90 -4.18 26.92
CA SER A 90 3.59 -4.28 26.26
C SER A 90 3.25 -3.10 25.34
N LEU A 91 3.70 -1.90 25.69
CA LEU A 91 3.52 -0.68 24.89
C LEU A 91 4.19 -0.77 23.51
N ASN A 92 5.33 -1.45 23.39
CA ASN A 92 6.02 -1.59 22.11
C ASN A 92 5.34 -2.61 21.18
N LEU A 93 4.72 -3.65 21.74
CA LEU A 93 3.88 -4.57 20.99
C LEU A 93 2.65 -3.84 20.42
N ASP A 94 2.07 -2.92 21.18
CA ASP A 94 0.96 -2.08 20.72
C ASP A 94 1.39 -1.12 19.60
N ILE A 95 2.56 -0.47 19.73
CA ILE A 95 3.15 0.37 18.67
C ILE A 95 3.45 -0.45 17.42
N PHE A 96 4.04 -1.63 17.55
CA PHE A 96 4.30 -2.53 16.43
C PHE A 96 3.01 -2.88 15.70
N ASN A 97 1.98 -3.30 16.43
CA ASN A 97 0.70 -3.71 15.86
C ASN A 97 -0.01 -2.54 15.18
N PHE A 98 -0.02 -1.35 15.80
CA PHE A 98 -0.57 -0.14 15.22
C PHE A 98 0.16 0.27 13.93
N THR A 99 1.50 0.29 13.97
CA THR A 99 2.34 0.64 12.82
C THR A 99 2.13 -0.36 11.68
N ASN A 100 2.13 -1.66 12.00
CA ASN A 100 1.86 -2.71 11.03
C ASN A 100 0.51 -2.51 10.32
N ARG A 101 -0.55 -2.14 11.05
CA ARG A 101 -1.87 -1.85 10.46
C ARG A 101 -1.86 -0.63 9.55
N ILE A 102 -1.17 0.44 9.95
CA ILE A 102 -1.05 1.62 9.10
C ILE A 102 -0.44 1.24 7.76
N TYR A 103 0.68 0.52 7.78
CA TYR A 103 1.40 0.18 6.56
C TYR A 103 0.71 -0.88 5.72
N THR A 104 0.10 -1.89 6.33
CA THR A 104 -0.48 -3.01 5.58
C THR A 104 -1.90 -2.72 5.07
N TRP A 105 -2.69 -1.92 5.79
CA TRP A 105 -4.12 -1.74 5.51
C TRP A 105 -4.46 -0.29 5.19
N PHE A 106 -4.16 0.63 6.11
CA PHE A 106 -4.60 2.02 5.96
C PHE A 106 -3.93 2.72 4.78
N LEU A 107 -2.61 2.66 4.68
CA LEU A 107 -1.83 3.37 3.67
C LEU A 107 -2.17 2.91 2.23
N PRO A 108 -2.25 1.60 1.92
CA PRO A 108 -2.69 1.15 0.60
C PRO A 108 -4.11 1.61 0.25
N TYR A 109 -5.06 1.57 1.21
CA TYR A 109 -6.42 2.01 0.95
C TYR A 109 -6.52 3.52 0.77
N LEU A 110 -5.78 4.31 1.55
CA LEU A 110 -5.71 5.76 1.40
C LEU A 110 -5.16 6.15 0.03
N LEU A 111 -4.03 5.54 -0.38
CA LEU A 111 -3.44 5.77 -1.70
C LEU A 111 -4.40 5.38 -2.82
N SER A 112 -5.08 4.24 -2.67
CA SER A 112 -6.09 3.79 -3.64
C SER A 112 -7.25 4.79 -3.75
N ALA A 113 -7.75 5.30 -2.61
CA ALA A 113 -8.84 6.26 -2.59
C ALA A 113 -8.47 7.58 -3.29
N ILE A 114 -7.29 8.14 -2.99
CA ILE A 114 -6.82 9.38 -3.64
C ILE A 114 -6.58 9.13 -5.14
N GLY A 115 -6.08 7.95 -5.52
CA GLY A 115 -5.94 7.53 -6.91
C GLY A 115 -7.28 7.51 -7.65
N ILE A 116 -8.30 6.87 -7.07
CA ILE A 116 -9.67 6.83 -7.62
C ILE A 116 -10.24 8.25 -7.76
N LEU A 117 -10.07 9.11 -6.73
CA LEU A 117 -10.52 10.51 -6.80
C LEU A 117 -9.83 11.28 -7.94
N THR A 118 -8.53 11.04 -8.16
CA THR A 118 -7.79 11.68 -9.26
C THR A 118 -8.34 11.27 -10.62
N VAL A 119 -8.59 9.96 -10.80
CA VAL A 119 -9.17 9.42 -12.04
C VAL A 119 -10.57 10.00 -12.25
N TRP A 120 -11.41 10.00 -11.22
CA TRP A 120 -12.78 10.53 -11.29
C TRP A 120 -12.82 12.01 -11.68
N VAL A 121 -11.94 12.85 -11.09
CA VAL A 121 -11.81 14.26 -11.50
C VAL A 121 -11.35 14.39 -12.95
N GLY A 122 -10.43 13.52 -13.38
CA GLY A 122 -9.94 13.48 -14.75
C GLY A 122 -11.03 13.13 -15.77
N GLU A 123 -11.80 12.08 -15.50
CA GLU A 123 -12.94 11.66 -16.33
C GLU A 123 -13.98 12.78 -16.45
N LYS A 124 -14.39 13.36 -15.31
CA LYS A 124 -15.37 14.47 -15.30
C LYS A 124 -14.89 15.69 -16.08
N ARG A 125 -13.59 15.97 -16.09
CA ARG A 125 -13.02 17.04 -16.92
C ARG A 125 -13.09 16.69 -18.40
N VAL A 126 -12.65 15.49 -18.78
CA VAL A 126 -12.69 15.04 -20.18
C VAL A 126 -14.12 15.05 -20.74
N ASP A 127 -15.10 14.59 -19.97
CA ASP A 127 -16.50 14.57 -20.40
C ASP A 127 -17.04 15.98 -20.62
N ARG A 128 -16.71 16.93 -19.73
CA ARG A 128 -17.07 18.34 -19.92
C ARG A 128 -16.44 18.94 -21.18
N TYR A 129 -15.19 18.61 -21.51
CA TYR A 129 -14.56 19.07 -22.75
C TYR A 129 -15.21 18.46 -23.99
N LYS A 130 -15.63 17.19 -23.94
CA LYS A 130 -16.39 16.55 -25.04
C LYS A 130 -17.74 17.22 -25.25
N GLU A 131 -18.46 17.52 -24.17
CA GLU A 131 -19.75 18.21 -24.24
C GLU A 131 -19.61 19.60 -24.88
N ILE A 132 -18.62 20.38 -24.43
CA ILE A 132 -18.29 21.68 -25.03
C ILE A 132 -17.94 21.53 -26.52
N GLN A 133 -17.19 20.50 -26.90
CA GLN A 133 -16.83 20.24 -28.30
C GLN A 133 -18.06 19.95 -29.16
N ASN A 134 -18.99 19.14 -28.67
CA ASN A 134 -20.24 18.84 -29.38
C ASN A 134 -21.08 20.12 -29.58
N THR A 135 -21.22 20.95 -28.54
CA THR A 135 -21.93 22.24 -28.64
C THR A 135 -21.25 23.23 -29.59
N MET A 136 -19.90 23.23 -29.67
CA MET A 136 -19.17 24.07 -30.64
C MET A 136 -19.36 23.60 -32.08
N GLN A 137 -19.53 22.29 -32.34
CA GLN A 137 -19.81 21.77 -33.68
C GLN A 137 -21.21 22.18 -34.17
N GLU A 138 -22.18 22.24 -33.26
CA GLU A 138 -23.55 22.66 -33.59
C GLU A 138 -23.69 24.18 -33.78
N ASN A 139 -22.72 24.98 -33.30
CA ASN A 139 -22.81 26.44 -33.30
C ASN A 139 -21.55 27.11 -33.88
N LEU A 140 -21.58 27.39 -35.19
CA LEU A 140 -20.46 27.97 -35.97
C LEU A 140 -19.91 29.28 -35.40
N VAL A 141 -20.74 30.10 -34.74
CA VAL A 141 -20.32 31.37 -34.12
C VAL A 141 -19.46 31.12 -32.88
N LEU A 142 -19.74 30.06 -32.11
CA LEU A 142 -18.95 29.67 -30.94
C LEU A 142 -17.60 29.06 -31.35
N SER A 143 -17.60 28.23 -32.41
CA SER A 143 -16.40 27.59 -32.96
C SER A 143 -15.33 28.60 -33.39
N TYR A 144 -15.72 29.76 -33.92
CA TYR A 144 -14.78 30.79 -34.37
C TYR A 144 -14.22 31.65 -33.22
N LYS A 145 -14.97 31.78 -32.11
CA LYS A 145 -14.59 32.58 -30.93
C LYS A 145 -13.79 31.80 -29.89
N LEU A 146 -13.97 30.48 -29.77
CA LEU A 146 -13.33 29.66 -28.74
C LEU A 146 -12.24 28.78 -29.34
N LYS A 147 -11.00 28.99 -28.88
CA LYS A 147 -9.85 28.17 -29.27
C LYS A 147 -9.90 26.83 -28.54
N LYS A 148 -9.76 25.72 -29.28
CA LYS A 148 -9.70 24.35 -28.76
C LYS A 148 -8.65 24.26 -27.63
N GLN A 149 -9.10 23.91 -26.42
CA GLN A 149 -8.23 23.60 -25.29
C GLN A 149 -8.26 22.08 -25.05
N ASP A 150 -7.14 21.41 -25.34
CA ASP A 150 -6.96 20.00 -25.00
C ASP A 150 -6.61 19.88 -23.51
N SER A 151 -7.30 18.96 -22.83
CA SER A 151 -7.07 18.71 -21.41
C SER A 151 -5.86 17.79 -21.24
N HIS A 152 -4.70 18.34 -20.90
CA HIS A 152 -3.49 17.59 -20.49
C HIS A 152 -3.53 17.17 -19.01
N PHE A 153 -4.72 17.08 -18.40
CA PHE A 153 -4.89 16.81 -16.96
C PHE A 153 -4.18 15.53 -16.50
N PHE A 154 -4.35 14.42 -17.22
CA PHE A 154 -3.72 13.15 -16.85
C PHE A 154 -2.19 13.20 -16.92
N PHE A 155 -1.62 13.99 -17.83
CA PHE A 155 -0.18 14.19 -17.90
C PHE A 155 0.34 14.89 -16.65
N TYR A 156 -0.30 16.01 -16.24
CA TYR A 156 0.06 16.71 -15.00
C TYR A 156 -0.18 15.88 -13.74
N ALA A 157 -1.28 15.11 -13.70
CA ALA A 157 -1.57 14.21 -12.60
C ALA A 157 -0.49 13.13 -12.45
N LEU A 158 0.02 12.59 -13.56
CA LEU A 158 1.09 11.58 -13.54
C LEU A 158 2.39 12.17 -12.97
N PHE A 159 2.78 13.38 -13.38
CA PHE A 159 3.94 14.08 -12.81
C PHE A 159 3.77 14.38 -11.32
N PHE A 160 2.57 14.81 -10.91
CA PHE A 160 2.25 15.03 -9.50
C PHE A 160 2.42 13.74 -8.69
N TRP A 161 1.87 12.63 -9.16
CA TRP A 161 1.99 11.33 -8.48
C TRP A 161 3.41 10.77 -8.48
N ALA A 162 4.18 10.98 -9.54
CA ALA A 162 5.60 10.62 -9.56
C ALA A 162 6.38 11.42 -8.51
N PHE A 163 6.14 12.73 -8.41
CA PHE A 163 6.79 13.59 -7.41
C PHE A 163 6.40 13.20 -5.98
N VAL A 164 5.11 12.95 -5.72
CA VAL A 164 4.62 12.48 -4.41
C VAL A 164 5.27 11.14 -4.04
N SER A 165 5.35 10.19 -4.99
CA SER A 165 5.96 8.88 -4.74
C SER A 165 7.45 8.99 -4.42
N ILE A 166 8.19 9.81 -5.17
CA ILE A 166 9.61 10.08 -4.91
C ILE A 166 9.78 10.77 -3.56
N GLY A 167 8.93 11.75 -3.23
CA GLY A 167 8.94 12.44 -1.95
C GLY A 167 8.71 11.51 -0.76
N ILE A 168 7.77 10.58 -0.87
CA ILE A 168 7.51 9.56 0.17
C ILE A 168 8.73 8.66 0.34
N VAL A 169 9.32 8.19 -0.76
CA VAL A 169 10.53 7.35 -0.71
C VAL A 169 11.68 8.08 -0.04
N ILE A 170 11.94 9.33 -0.42
CA ILE A 170 13.00 10.15 0.20
C ILE A 170 12.72 10.36 1.69
N PHE A 171 11.48 10.68 2.07
CA PHE A 171 11.11 10.87 3.48
C PHE A 171 11.33 9.61 4.32
N VAL A 172 11.02 8.43 3.78
CA VAL A 172 11.20 7.14 4.47
C VAL A 172 12.67 6.74 4.60
N PHE A 173 13.53 7.13 3.65
CA PHE A 173 14.97 6.78 3.69
C PHE A 173 15.87 7.88 4.27
N ALA A 174 15.38 9.11 4.42
CA ALA A 174 16.13 10.23 5.00
C ALA A 174 15.87 10.43 6.51
N ILE A 175 14.86 9.75 7.06
CA ILE A 175 14.62 9.58 8.49
C ILE A 175 15.24 8.24 8.92
#